data_AF-A0A956IYP5-F1
#
_entry.id   AF-A0A956IYP5-F1
#
_cell.length_a   1.000
_cell.length_b   1.000
_cell.length_c   1.000
_cell.angle_alpha   90.00
_cell.angle_beta   90.00
_cell.angle_gamma   90.00
#
_symmetry.space_group_name_H-M   'P 1'
#
loop_
_entity.id
_entity.type
_entity.pdbx_description
1 polymer ?
#
loop_
_entity_poly.entity_id
_entity_poly.type
_entity_poly.pdbx_seq_one_letter_code
_entity_poly.pdbx_strand_id
1 'polypeptide(L)' 'LPIQIGRLVAARGAPLLVLNPEPNPFSDFAEQCEGVFLQGTAGALVPDVCTAIADSLGGRA' A
#
# COMPACT_ATOMS: atom_id res chain seq x y z
N LEU A 1 -16.38 4.27 5.68
CA LEU A 1 -15.29 5.25 5.47
C LEU A 1 -14.02 4.52 5.07
N PRO A 2 -13.17 5.10 4.21
CA PRO A 2 -12.00 4.39 3.67
C PRO A 2 -11.09 3.78 4.75
N ILE A 3 -10.93 4.44 5.90
CA ILE A 3 -10.14 3.91 7.02
C ILE A 3 -10.74 2.64 7.66
N GLN A 4 -12.06 2.44 7.61
CA GLN A 4 -12.70 1.23 8.11
C GLN A 4 -12.39 0.03 7.22
N ILE A 5 -12.23 0.24 5.91
CA ILE A 5 -11.81 -0.80 4.97
C ILE A 5 -10.37 -1.21 5.28
N GLY A 6 -9.47 -0.23 5.45
CA GLY A 6 -8.07 -0.49 5.84
C GLY A 6 -7.97 -1.32 7.12
N ARG A 7 -8.72 -0.95 8.16
CA ARG A 7 -8.77 -1.70 9.43
C ARG A 7 -9.24 -3.15 9.25
N LEU A 8 -10.24 -3.36 8.41
CA LEU A 8 -10.81 -4.67 8.14
C LEU A 8 -9.87 -5.57 7.32
N VAL A 9 -9.02 -4.99 6.46
CA VAL A 9 -7.96 -5.71 5.73
C VAL A 9 -6.81 -6.07 6.67
N ALA A 10 -6.31 -5.11 7.44
CA ALA A 10 -5.25 -5.33 8.43
C ALA A 10 -5.63 -6.40 9.47
N ALA A 11 -6.88 -6.40 9.94
CA ALA A 11 -7.38 -7.40 10.89
C ALA A 11 -7.39 -8.84 10.33
N ARG A 12 -7.29 -9.01 9.01
CA ARG A 12 -7.15 -10.32 8.35
C ARG A 12 -5.69 -10.70 8.09
N GLY A 13 -4.72 -9.93 8.57
CA GLY A 13 -3.29 -10.17 8.36
C GLY A 13 -2.82 -9.90 6.93
N ALA A 14 -3.58 -9.14 6.14
CA ALA A 14 -3.15 -8.72 4.83
C ALA A 14 -2.26 -7.47 4.93
N PRO A 15 -1.11 -7.43 4.23
CA PRO A 15 -0.22 -6.29 4.28
C PRO A 15 -0.85 -5.06 3.61
N LEU A 16 -0.52 -3.87 4.13
CA LEU A 16 -1.02 -2.59 3.62
C LEU A 16 0.08 -1.79 2.93
N LEU A 17 -0.21 -1.29 1.73
CA LEU A 17 0.66 -0.37 1.00
C LEU A 17 -0.06 0.95 0.77
N VAL A 18 0.51 2.04 1.27
CA VAL A 18 -0.04 3.40 1.11
C VAL A 18 0.90 4.21 0.22
N LEU A 19 0.36 4.75 -0.87
CA LEU A 19 1.08 5.61 -1.81
C LEU A 19 0.46 7.00 -1.74
N ASN A 20 1.23 8.02 -1.32
CA ASN A 20 0.72 9.40 -1.29
C ASN A 20 1.86 10.42 -1.34
N PRO A 21 1.69 11.61 -1.96
CA PRO A 21 2.75 12.62 -2.00
C PRO A 21 3.14 13.16 -0.62
N GLU A 22 2.22 13.11 0.34
CA GLU A 22 2.38 13.61 1.70
C GLU A 22 1.84 12.59 2.72
N PRO A 23 2.40 12.54 3.95
CA PRO A 23 1.83 11.73 5.03
C PRO A 23 0.37 12.08 5.32
N ASN A 24 -0.42 11.08 5.71
CA ASN A 24 -1.84 11.21 6.02
C ASN A 24 -2.28 10.15 7.05
N PRO A 25 -3.54 10.16 7.53
CA PRO A 25 -3.99 9.16 8.50
C PRO A 25 -3.87 7.69 8.05
N PHE A 26 -3.73 7.41 6.75
CA PHE A 26 -3.46 6.06 6.24
C PHE A 26 -1.97 5.70 6.33
N SER A 27 -1.05 6.64 6.12
CA SER A 27 0.38 6.38 6.34
C SER A 27 0.65 6.08 7.80
N ASP A 28 0.07 6.86 8.72
CA ASP A 28 0.18 6.61 10.16
C ASP A 28 -0.39 5.23 10.52
N PHE A 29 -1.49 4.84 9.88
CA PHE A 29 -2.09 3.53 10.08
C PHE A 29 -1.22 2.40 9.51
N ALA A 30 -0.58 2.60 8.36
CA ALA A 30 0.33 1.64 7.77
C ALA A 30 1.54 1.36 8.67
N GLU A 31 2.09 2.39 9.33
CA GLU A 31 3.18 2.24 10.30
C GLU A 31 2.76 1.48 11.58
N GLN A 32 1.48 1.52 11.94
CA GLN A 32 0.93 0.82 13.12
C GLN A 32 0.59 -0.64 12.86
N CYS A 33 0.70 -1.12 11.62
CA CYS A 33 0.40 -2.49 11.22
C CYS A 33 1.52 -3.05 10.35
N GLU A 34 1.31 -4.25 9.79
CA GLU A 34 2.21 -4.78 8.76
C GLU A 34 1.98 -4.03 7.45
N GLY A 35 2.52 -2.83 7.36
CA GLY A 35 2.33 -1.95 6.22
C GLY A 35 3.53 -1.06 5.90
N VAL A 36 3.47 -0.47 4.71
CA VAL A 36 4.52 0.41 4.17
C VAL A 36 3.87 1.66 3.59
N PHE A 37 4.46 2.81 3.89
CA PHE A 37 4.16 4.07 3.23
C PHE A 37 5.25 4.40 2.21
N LEU A 38 4.87 4.64 0.95
CA LEU A 38 5.76 5.15 -0.09
C LEU A 38 5.33 6.57 -0.46
N GLN A 39 6.25 7.51 -0.26
CA GLN A 39 5.98 8.91 -0.57
C GLN A 39 6.18 9.19 -2.06
N GLY A 40 5.13 9.68 -2.72
CA GLY A 40 5.17 10.03 -4.14
C GLY A 40 3.78 10.05 -4.78
N THR A 41 3.72 10.45 -6.05
CA THR A 41 2.45 10.46 -6.80
C THR A 41 2.09 9.06 -7.27
N ALA A 42 0.79 8.77 -7.36
CA ALA A 42 0.32 7.49 -7.87
C ALA A 42 0.84 7.20 -9.30
N GLY A 43 0.90 8.23 -10.15
CA GLY A 43 1.41 8.08 -11.52
C GLY A 43 2.89 7.68 -11.60
N ALA A 44 3.70 8.05 -10.60
CA ALA A 44 5.09 7.63 -10.51
C ALA A 44 5.24 6.25 -9.86
N LEU A 45 4.45 5.94 -8.83
CA LEU A 45 4.67 4.77 -7.98
C LEU A 45 3.89 3.52 -8.42
N VAL A 46 2.65 3.66 -8.89
CA VAL A 46 1.77 2.52 -9.19
C VAL A 46 2.35 1.59 -10.27
N PRO A 47 2.93 2.09 -11.39
CA PRO A 47 3.49 1.21 -12.42
C PRO A 47 4.60 0.29 -11.88
N ASP A 48 5.51 0.84 -11.07
CA ASP A 48 6.64 0.11 -10.49
C ASP A 48 6.15 -0.91 -9.46
N VAL A 49 5.19 -0.52 -8.61
CA VAL A 49 4.55 -1.42 -7.64
C VAL A 49 3.86 -2.59 -8.33
N CYS A 50 3.09 -2.34 -9.39
CA CYS A 50 2.41 -3.39 -10.15
C CYS A 50 3.41 -4.36 -10.79
N THR A 51 4.49 -3.85 -11.37
CA THR A 51 5.57 -4.67 -11.94
C THR A 51 6.20 -5.56 -10.87
N ALA A 52 6.59 -4.99 -9.72
CA ALA A 52 7.20 -5.74 -8.63
C ALA A 52 6.26 -6.84 -8.07
N ILE A 53 4.97 -6.56 -7.95
CA ILE A 53 3.97 -7.55 -7.53
C ILE A 53 3.86 -8.66 -8.58
N ALA A 54 3.73 -8.33 -9.86
CA ALA A 54 3.64 -9.31 -10.94
C ALA A 54 4.85 -10.25 -10.94
N ASP A 55 6.06 -9.68 -10.90
CA ASP A 55 7.31 -10.44 -10.88
C ASP A 55 7.38 -11.38 -9.66
N SER A 56 6.97 -10.92 -8.47
CA SER A 56 6.96 -11.74 -7.25
C SER A 56 5.98 -12.91 -7.31
N LEU A 57 4.90 -12.77 -8.09
CA LEU A 57 3.89 -13.81 -8.31
C LEU A 57 4.23 -14.73 -9.50
N GLY A 58 5.37 -14.51 -10.17
CA GLY A 58 5.78 -15.25 -11.36
C GLY A 58 5.04 -14.84 -12.63
N GLY A 59 4.24 -13.76 -12.59
CA GLY A 59 3.69 -13.12 -13.77
C GLY A 59 4.74 -12.21 -14.39
N ARG A 60 5.12 -12.46 -15.64
CA ARG A 60 5.97 -11.51 -16.37
C ARG A 60 5.08 -10.34 -16.79
N ALA A 61 5.37 -9.14 -16.29
CA ALA A 61 4.71 -7.90 -16.69
C ALA A 61 4.98 -7.55 -18.17
#